data_AF-A0A1M6FFK0-F1
#
_entry.id   AF-A0A1M6FFK0-F1
#
_cell.length_a   1.000
_cell.length_b   1.000
_cell.length_c   1.000
_cell.angle_alpha   90.00
_cell.angle_beta   90.00
_cell.angle_gamma   90.00
#
_symmetry.space_group_name_H-M   'P 1'
#
loop_
_entity.id
_entity.type
_entity.pdbx_description
1 polymer ?
#
loop_
_entity_poly.entity_id
_entity_poly.type
_entity_poly.pdbx_seq_one_letter_code
_entity_poly.pdbx_strand_id
1 'polypeptide(L)'
;MSKEPYLILSDGKSAHTLKWVKELVKFYDVYVVSLNGFADELRRALGTDKCFDYMVLINVDGGNIGVLKSIGFVSKLIKSIQPAVINAHFITSYGTVACLASILAGYKGKIVLSAWGTDILVTPWKNKVYFYLTKFVLGKADLITSDAKFMSDKVKEIVNSARVMTFPFGVEKLPDMEYSDKDDTIFFSNRALEPNYNINKVVLLFSKLYQEDNNRKLVLANDGSQREELVNLVAALNLSDNVEFVGYLTKPQQAEYYKKSRWFISVPTSDSTSVSLLEAMSYGCVPIVSDLPANREWVTDGENGIIYKGEDLNLGVCDQHVAYDKNREIIKKHAIWSECIARYKSELYSGLKNEEKSFRDIFFSYQLSCKGNKEINSSFSFFELPFYRQIFMVFILIWSVVTWCMFLAYDIGLLYPVIIFGGVFLFVIVVDRREENRRKMQKLWHMRDKKRLDLMISVLEDVHICCTDKNVINSLIDEAITRQKENIILRILAKYRKFISVILTSCIGIFINAIFSGDLDANDVYSVLPICWVGAYLYWAIESILDLCLRVFSDYYDYENFIYDLRQVRLLGTMQLEDKG
;
A
#
# COMPACT_ATOMS: atom_id res chain seq x y z
N MET A 1 25.63 -11.14 22.71
CA MET A 1 25.24 -11.20 21.28
C MET A 1 25.36 -9.81 20.69
N SER A 2 25.99 -9.66 19.53
CA SER A 2 26.00 -8.39 18.79
C SER A 2 24.57 -8.02 18.40
N LYS A 3 24.19 -6.75 18.58
CA LYS A 3 22.87 -6.27 18.16
C LYS A 3 22.81 -6.24 16.62
N GLU A 4 21.67 -6.62 16.05
CA GLU A 4 21.46 -6.59 14.60
C GLU A 4 21.37 -5.14 14.09
N PRO A 5 21.93 -4.81 12.91
CA PRO A 5 21.83 -3.46 12.35
C PRO A 5 20.39 -3.10 11.96
N TYR A 6 19.95 -1.90 12.32
CA TYR A 6 18.60 -1.40 12.08
C TYR A 6 18.67 0.02 11.50
N LEU A 7 18.18 0.20 10.27
CA LEU A 7 18.30 1.46 9.54
C LEU A 7 16.99 2.26 9.57
N ILE A 8 17.01 3.44 10.18
CA ILE A 8 15.89 4.39 10.19
C ILE A 8 16.08 5.43 9.09
N LEU A 9 15.06 5.67 8.28
CA LEU A 9 14.98 6.80 7.37
C LEU A 9 13.90 7.76 7.89
N SER A 10 14.30 8.91 8.43
CA SER A 10 13.39 9.89 9.03
C SER A 10 14.03 11.28 9.14
N ASP A 11 13.23 12.28 9.52
CA ASP A 11 13.76 13.60 9.87
C ASP A 11 14.57 13.50 11.19
N GLY A 12 15.86 13.80 11.12
CA GLY A 12 16.78 13.75 12.25
C GLY A 12 16.60 14.90 13.23
N LYS A 13 15.78 15.91 12.89
CA LYS A 13 15.35 16.98 13.80
C LYS A 13 14.05 16.66 14.52
N SER A 14 13.33 15.61 14.12
CA SER A 14 12.06 15.25 14.74
C SER A 14 12.24 14.63 16.13
N ALA A 15 11.49 15.13 17.11
CA ALA A 15 11.42 14.56 18.45
C ALA A 15 10.90 13.10 18.43
N HIS A 16 10.06 12.73 17.46
CA HIS A 16 9.59 11.36 17.28
C HIS A 16 10.73 10.43 16.85
N THR A 17 11.60 10.87 15.93
CA THR A 17 12.78 10.08 15.53
C THR A 17 13.70 9.84 16.72
N LEU A 18 13.94 10.87 17.54
CA LEU A 18 14.71 10.72 18.77
C LEU A 18 14.07 9.71 19.73
N LYS A 19 12.74 9.74 19.89
CA LYS A 19 12.00 8.82 20.74
C LYS A 19 12.11 7.36 20.28
N TRP A 20 12.05 7.13 18.97
CA TRP A 20 12.33 5.82 18.37
C TRP A 20 13.76 5.36 18.63
N VAL A 21 14.75 6.24 18.38
CA VAL A 21 16.18 5.93 18.59
C VAL A 21 16.44 5.54 20.05
N LYS A 22 15.99 6.35 21.03
CA LYS A 22 16.23 6.10 22.47
C LYS A 22 15.74 4.73 22.95
N GLU A 23 14.68 4.20 22.35
CA GLU A 23 14.15 2.88 22.72
C GLU A 23 14.78 1.76 21.88
N LEU A 24 14.92 1.94 20.57
CA LEU A 24 15.45 0.90 19.67
C LEU A 24 16.92 0.59 19.90
N VAL A 25 17.74 1.56 20.32
CA VAL A 25 19.17 1.31 20.64
C VAL A 25 19.35 0.30 21.77
N LYS A 26 18.32 0.05 22.60
CA LYS A 26 18.35 -1.01 23.62
C LYS A 26 18.40 -2.41 22.99
N PHE A 27 17.84 -2.56 21.79
CA PHE A 27 17.64 -3.84 21.12
C PHE A 27 18.47 -4.03 19.83
N TYR A 28 18.76 -2.94 19.11
CA TYR A 28 19.41 -2.97 17.80
C TYR A 28 20.66 -2.09 17.74
N ASP A 29 21.49 -2.34 16.74
CA ASP A 29 22.54 -1.42 16.32
C ASP A 29 21.94 -0.42 15.32
N VAL A 30 21.50 0.74 15.83
CA VAL A 30 20.65 1.67 15.07
C VAL A 30 21.51 2.61 14.22
N TYR A 31 21.07 2.84 12.98
CA TYR A 31 21.62 3.84 12.06
C TYR A 31 20.47 4.74 11.61
N VAL A 32 20.73 6.03 11.42
CA VAL A 32 19.71 6.99 10.97
C VAL A 32 20.20 7.72 9.73
N VAL A 33 19.37 7.75 8.70
CA VAL A 33 19.54 8.60 7.52
C VAL A 33 18.51 9.70 7.59
N SER A 34 18.96 10.95 7.50
CA SER A 34 18.09 12.10 7.35
C SER A 34 18.38 12.89 6.08
N LEU A 35 17.33 13.55 5.58
CA LEU A 35 17.40 14.45 4.43
C LEU A 35 17.37 15.92 4.86
N ASN A 36 17.23 16.20 6.16
CA ASN A 36 17.06 17.56 6.70
C ASN A 36 18.01 17.86 7.87
N GLY A 37 19.13 17.14 7.96
CA GLY A 37 20.05 17.23 9.09
C GLY A 37 19.55 16.59 10.37
N PHE A 38 20.22 16.92 11.48
CA PHE A 38 20.03 16.28 12.77
C PHE A 38 19.99 17.28 13.91
N ALA A 39 19.16 17.02 14.91
CA ALA A 39 19.25 17.69 16.20
C ALA A 39 20.45 17.15 17.01
N ASP A 40 21.07 18.02 17.81
CA ASP A 40 22.22 17.67 18.64
C ASP A 40 21.92 16.56 19.64
N GLU A 41 20.69 16.50 20.15
CA GLU A 41 20.27 15.46 21.08
C GLU A 41 20.25 14.07 20.42
N LEU A 42 19.85 13.98 19.14
CA LEU A 42 19.87 12.72 18.41
C LEU A 42 21.30 12.26 18.11
N ARG A 43 22.18 13.18 17.69
CA ARG A 43 23.61 12.87 17.48
C ARG A 43 24.27 12.37 18.77
N ARG A 44 23.96 12.98 19.91
CA ARG A 44 24.45 12.53 21.23
C ARG A 44 23.90 11.16 21.63
N ALA A 45 22.64 10.87 21.32
CA ALA A 45 22.02 9.59 21.66
C ALA A 45 22.54 8.43 20.80
N LEU A 46 22.90 8.67 19.54
CA LEU A 46 23.27 7.62 18.59
C LEU A 46 24.77 7.49 18.31
N GLY A 47 25.51 8.59 18.38
CA GLY A 47 26.88 8.69 17.84
C GLY A 47 26.89 9.27 16.43
N THR A 48 27.86 10.13 16.13
CA THR A 48 27.93 10.84 14.83
C THR A 48 28.23 9.93 13.65
N ASP A 49 28.92 8.82 13.89
CA ASP A 49 29.26 7.78 12.90
C ASP A 49 28.03 7.01 12.38
N LYS A 50 26.91 7.08 13.10
CA LYS A 50 25.65 6.40 12.75
C LYS A 50 24.57 7.35 12.23
N CYS A 51 24.89 8.64 12.10
CA CYS A 51 24.01 9.68 11.57
C CYS A 51 24.46 10.09 10.16
N PHE A 52 23.71 9.67 9.15
CA PHE A 52 23.98 9.97 7.75
C PHE A 52 23.07 11.08 7.24
N ASP A 53 23.64 12.15 6.69
CA ASP A 53 22.90 13.30 6.17
C ASP A 53 23.13 13.44 4.66
N TYR A 54 22.04 13.65 3.92
CA TYR A 54 22.07 13.90 2.48
C TYR A 54 21.56 15.30 2.09
N MET A 55 21.16 16.13 3.07
CA MET A 55 20.67 17.52 2.91
C MET A 55 19.94 17.83 1.58
N VAL A 56 18.62 17.76 1.60
CA VAL A 56 17.76 18.19 0.48
C VAL A 56 16.95 19.41 0.93
N LEU A 57 16.73 20.36 0.03
CA LEU A 57 15.75 21.43 0.28
C LEU A 57 14.34 20.80 0.30
N ILE A 58 13.73 20.73 1.48
CA ILE A 58 12.40 20.18 1.70
C ILE A 58 11.42 21.33 1.89
N ASN A 59 10.40 21.40 1.04
CA ASN A 59 9.22 22.26 1.23
C ASN A 59 8.09 21.44 1.87
N VAL A 60 7.55 21.94 2.98
CA VAL A 60 6.46 21.30 3.72
C VAL A 60 5.17 21.22 2.88
N ASP A 61 4.97 22.15 1.95
CA ASP A 61 3.78 22.20 1.08
C ASP A 61 3.82 21.20 -0.09
N GLY A 62 4.98 20.57 -0.34
CA GLY A 62 5.19 19.54 -1.36
C GLY A 62 6.15 19.96 -2.49
N GLY A 63 6.18 19.18 -3.58
CA GLY A 63 7.09 19.42 -4.71
C GLY A 63 8.51 18.89 -4.52
N ASN A 64 8.75 18.05 -3.51
CA ASN A 64 10.07 17.57 -3.09
C ASN A 64 10.66 16.46 -3.99
N ILE A 65 10.58 16.59 -5.32
CA ILE A 65 11.15 15.60 -6.26
C ILE A 65 12.66 15.43 -6.03
N GLY A 66 13.33 16.46 -5.50
CA GLY A 66 14.75 16.42 -5.11
C GLY A 66 15.10 15.30 -4.12
N VAL A 67 14.13 14.82 -3.33
CA VAL A 67 14.31 13.69 -2.40
C VAL A 67 14.72 12.41 -3.14
N LEU A 68 14.27 12.20 -4.39
CA LEU A 68 14.64 11.04 -5.19
C LEU A 68 16.13 10.99 -5.54
N LYS A 69 16.85 12.13 -5.50
CA LYS A 69 18.30 12.16 -5.70
C LYS A 69 19.06 11.38 -4.61
N SER A 70 18.46 11.19 -3.43
CA SER A 70 19.06 10.46 -2.32
C SER A 70 19.07 8.93 -2.51
N ILE A 71 18.31 8.39 -3.47
CA ILE A 71 18.14 6.93 -3.64
C ILE A 71 19.48 6.22 -3.82
N GLY A 72 20.38 6.76 -4.65
CA GLY A 72 21.69 6.16 -4.89
C GLY A 72 22.59 6.16 -3.65
N PHE A 73 22.54 7.23 -2.85
CA PHE A 73 23.25 7.33 -1.57
C PHE A 73 22.71 6.32 -0.55
N VAL A 74 21.39 6.28 -0.37
CA VAL A 74 20.74 5.33 0.54
C VAL A 74 21.00 3.89 0.11
N SER A 75 20.98 3.59 -1.19
CA SER A 75 21.27 2.25 -1.70
C SER A 75 22.70 1.79 -1.37
N LYS A 76 23.69 2.69 -1.48
CA LYS A 76 25.07 2.40 -1.03
C LYS A 76 25.14 2.14 0.46
N LEU A 77 24.43 2.93 1.27
CA LEU A 77 24.37 2.74 2.72
C LEU A 77 23.74 1.40 3.09
N ILE A 78 22.62 1.02 2.46
CA ILE A 78 21.98 -0.29 2.67
C ILE A 78 22.97 -1.42 2.38
N LYS A 79 23.76 -1.33 1.31
CA LYS A 79 24.78 -2.34 0.98
C LYS A 79 25.93 -2.38 1.99
N SER A 80 26.34 -1.23 2.53
CA SER A 80 27.44 -1.16 3.51
C SER A 80 27.03 -1.57 4.92
N ILE A 81 25.84 -1.18 5.36
CA ILE A 81 25.34 -1.43 6.72
C ILE A 81 24.75 -2.85 6.82
N GLN A 82 24.18 -3.35 5.72
CA GLN A 82 23.43 -4.62 5.66
C GLN A 82 22.39 -4.73 6.79
N PRO A 83 21.42 -3.79 6.87
CA PRO A 83 20.44 -3.82 7.95
C PRO A 83 19.59 -5.09 7.94
N ALA A 84 19.21 -5.58 9.11
CA ALA A 84 18.18 -6.61 9.23
C ALA A 84 16.79 -6.01 8.95
N VAL A 85 16.61 -4.74 9.32
CA VAL A 85 15.36 -3.99 9.19
C VAL A 85 15.65 -2.58 8.69
N ILE A 86 14.88 -2.15 7.68
CA ILE A 86 14.77 -0.76 7.27
C ILE A 86 13.43 -0.24 7.76
N ASN A 87 13.43 0.85 8.53
CA ASN A 87 12.21 1.52 8.98
C ASN A 87 12.17 2.95 8.44
N ALA A 88 11.19 3.23 7.57
CA ALA A 88 11.05 4.53 6.95
C ALA A 88 9.79 5.26 7.41
N HIS A 89 9.96 6.52 7.80
CA HIS A 89 8.92 7.36 8.39
C HIS A 89 8.45 8.40 7.38
N PHE A 90 7.15 8.70 7.33
CA PHE A 90 6.53 9.42 6.20
C PHE A 90 6.60 8.64 4.89
N ILE A 91 5.49 8.00 4.54
CA ILE A 91 5.38 7.05 3.42
C ILE A 91 5.78 7.68 2.08
N THR A 92 5.28 8.88 1.80
CA THR A 92 5.42 9.50 0.48
C THR A 92 6.80 10.10 0.23
N SER A 93 7.60 10.33 1.27
CA SER A 93 8.98 10.85 1.17
C SER A 93 10.01 9.77 1.48
N TYR A 94 10.38 9.57 2.75
CA TYR A 94 11.40 8.60 3.14
C TYR A 94 10.96 7.17 2.81
N GLY A 95 9.66 6.85 2.89
CA GLY A 95 9.14 5.55 2.47
C GLY A 95 9.41 5.26 0.99
N THR A 96 9.14 6.23 0.12
CA THR A 96 9.48 6.14 -1.32
C THR A 96 10.97 5.92 -1.53
N VAL A 97 11.84 6.69 -0.85
CA VAL A 97 13.30 6.55 -0.96
C VAL A 97 13.74 5.18 -0.47
N ALA A 98 13.27 4.74 0.69
CA ALA A 98 13.62 3.45 1.29
C ALA A 98 13.25 2.30 0.35
N CYS A 99 12.03 2.29 -0.19
CA CYS A 99 11.57 1.23 -1.10
C CYS A 99 12.39 1.20 -2.39
N LEU A 100 12.60 2.34 -3.05
CA LEU A 100 13.37 2.39 -4.30
C LEU A 100 14.85 2.07 -4.08
N ALA A 101 15.46 2.58 -3.00
CA ALA A 101 16.84 2.28 -2.64
C ALA A 101 17.05 0.80 -2.27
N SER A 102 16.06 0.19 -1.62
CA SER A 102 16.05 -1.25 -1.29
C SER A 102 16.03 -2.12 -2.55
N ILE A 103 15.21 -1.76 -3.54
CA ILE A 103 15.18 -2.44 -4.85
C ILE A 103 16.54 -2.32 -5.54
N LEU A 104 17.10 -1.11 -5.61
CA LEU A 104 18.41 -0.87 -6.22
C LEU A 104 19.55 -1.58 -5.47
N ALA A 105 19.40 -1.75 -4.15
CA ALA A 105 20.36 -2.45 -3.32
C ALA A 105 20.27 -3.98 -3.43
N GLY A 106 19.18 -4.53 -3.98
CA GLY A 106 18.88 -5.97 -3.90
C GLY A 106 18.62 -6.43 -2.47
N TYR A 107 18.04 -5.55 -1.65
CA TYR A 107 17.79 -5.77 -0.23
C TYR A 107 16.78 -6.91 0.00
N LYS A 108 17.08 -7.80 0.95
CA LYS A 108 16.27 -8.98 1.29
C LYS A 108 15.79 -8.99 2.75
N GLY A 109 16.17 -7.99 3.55
CA GLY A 109 15.72 -7.87 4.93
C GLY A 109 14.30 -7.29 5.00
N LYS A 110 13.83 -7.02 6.22
CA LYS A 110 12.48 -6.51 6.46
C LYS A 110 12.39 -5.02 6.17
N ILE A 111 11.29 -4.58 5.57
CA ILE A 111 10.93 -3.17 5.35
C ILE A 111 9.72 -2.83 6.21
N VAL A 112 9.89 -1.86 7.09
CA VAL A 112 8.84 -1.27 7.93
C VAL A 112 8.57 0.14 7.45
N LEU A 113 7.30 0.49 7.36
CA LEU A 113 6.86 1.81 6.98
C LEU A 113 6.00 2.44 8.08
N SER A 114 6.39 3.59 8.60
CA SER A 114 5.67 4.31 9.64
C SER A 114 4.94 5.53 9.08
N ALA A 115 3.61 5.45 9.02
CA ALA A 115 2.71 6.52 8.60
C ALA A 115 2.42 7.49 9.76
N TRP A 116 2.44 8.80 9.48
CA TRP A 116 2.34 9.87 10.50
C TRP A 116 1.15 10.82 10.30
N GLY A 117 0.33 10.63 9.27
CA GLY A 117 -0.91 11.37 9.08
C GLY A 117 -1.10 11.80 7.63
N THR A 118 -0.60 12.98 7.27
CA THR A 118 -0.85 13.61 5.95
C THR A 118 -0.33 12.80 4.75
N ASP A 119 0.64 11.92 4.97
CA ASP A 119 1.17 10.98 3.99
C ASP A 119 0.17 9.88 3.61
N ILE A 120 -0.84 9.63 4.44
CA ILE A 120 -1.96 8.70 4.19
C ILE A 120 -3.30 9.43 4.03
N LEU A 121 -3.59 10.39 4.89
CA LEU A 121 -4.91 11.03 4.97
C LEU A 121 -5.13 12.12 3.91
N VAL A 122 -4.05 12.70 3.36
CA VAL A 122 -4.15 13.84 2.43
C VAL A 122 -3.45 13.54 1.11
N THR A 123 -2.16 13.21 1.14
CA THR A 123 -1.31 13.13 -0.05
C THR A 123 -1.81 12.14 -1.11
N PRO A 124 -2.21 10.90 -0.76
CA PRO A 124 -2.66 9.92 -1.75
C PRO A 124 -3.93 10.36 -2.49
N TRP A 125 -4.74 11.21 -1.87
CA TRP A 125 -6.03 11.65 -2.38
C TRP A 125 -5.95 12.93 -3.21
N LYS A 126 -4.78 13.60 -3.26
CA LYS A 126 -4.58 14.80 -4.09
C LYS A 126 -4.68 14.51 -5.59
N ASN A 127 -4.13 13.39 -6.06
CA ASN A 127 -4.25 12.94 -7.44
C ASN A 127 -3.88 11.45 -7.61
N LYS A 128 -4.19 10.88 -8.78
CA LYS A 128 -3.94 9.46 -9.08
C LYS A 128 -2.46 9.07 -9.03
N VAL A 129 -1.54 9.96 -9.36
CA VAL A 129 -0.09 9.67 -9.32
C VAL A 129 0.36 9.40 -7.89
N TYR A 130 -0.02 10.28 -6.95
CA TYR A 130 0.26 10.08 -5.54
C TYR A 130 -0.41 8.83 -4.98
N PHE A 131 -1.65 8.54 -5.41
CA PHE A 131 -2.34 7.31 -4.99
C PHE A 131 -1.56 6.06 -5.39
N TYR A 132 -1.21 5.92 -6.68
CA TYR A 132 -0.50 4.74 -7.17
C TYR A 132 0.93 4.62 -6.63
N LEU A 133 1.63 5.74 -6.45
CA LEU A 133 2.93 5.75 -5.79
C LEU A 133 2.84 5.25 -4.34
N THR A 134 1.88 5.80 -3.57
CA THR A 134 1.66 5.38 -2.18
C THR A 134 1.30 3.90 -2.11
N LYS A 135 0.38 3.44 -2.98
CA LYS A 135 0.00 2.02 -3.07
C LYS A 135 1.19 1.11 -3.39
N PHE A 136 2.07 1.52 -4.32
CA PHE A 136 3.29 0.79 -4.65
C PHE A 136 4.23 0.69 -3.44
N VAL A 137 4.49 1.82 -2.77
CA VAL A 137 5.40 1.89 -1.62
C VAL A 137 4.88 1.03 -0.46
N LEU A 138 3.60 1.19 -0.10
CA LEU A 138 2.96 0.40 0.96
C LEU A 138 2.95 -1.10 0.62
N GLY A 139 2.78 -1.47 -0.65
CA GLY A 139 2.80 -2.87 -1.10
C GLY A 139 4.15 -3.58 -0.97
N LYS A 140 5.23 -2.85 -0.63
CA LYS A 140 6.57 -3.40 -0.41
C LYS A 140 6.91 -3.61 1.07
N ALA A 141 6.06 -3.18 1.99
CA ALA A 141 6.33 -3.30 3.42
C ALA A 141 5.99 -4.69 3.97
N ASP A 142 6.79 -5.19 4.90
CA ASP A 142 6.49 -6.35 5.75
C ASP A 142 5.55 -5.98 6.91
N LEU A 143 5.65 -4.73 7.37
CA LEU A 143 4.83 -4.15 8.43
C LEU A 143 4.65 -2.65 8.18
N ILE A 144 3.42 -2.19 8.29
CA ILE A 144 3.06 -0.77 8.27
C ILE A 144 2.58 -0.39 9.66
N THR A 145 3.13 0.66 10.24
CA THR A 145 2.70 1.19 11.53
C THR A 145 1.97 2.51 11.34
N SER A 146 0.90 2.74 12.10
CA SER A 146 0.14 3.99 12.06
C SER A 146 -0.29 4.38 13.47
N ASP A 147 -0.41 5.66 13.79
CA ASP A 147 -0.67 6.14 15.17
C ASP A 147 -2.13 6.02 15.66
N ALA A 148 -3.07 5.67 14.77
CA ALA A 148 -4.50 5.58 15.06
C ALA A 148 -5.14 4.46 14.26
N LYS A 149 -6.14 3.78 14.83
CA LYS A 149 -6.92 2.75 14.12
C LYS A 149 -7.59 3.33 12.87
N PHE A 150 -8.13 4.54 12.93
CA PHE A 150 -8.67 5.22 11.76
C PHE A 150 -7.64 5.32 10.61
N MET A 151 -6.38 5.65 10.93
CA MET A 151 -5.32 5.70 9.92
C MET A 151 -4.94 4.30 9.43
N SER A 152 -4.89 3.30 10.33
CA SER A 152 -4.67 1.90 9.95
C SER A 152 -5.75 1.40 8.98
N ASP A 153 -7.00 1.79 9.17
CA ASP A 153 -8.11 1.43 8.28
C ASP A 153 -7.98 2.15 6.92
N LYS A 154 -7.53 3.42 6.89
CA LYS A 154 -7.18 4.12 5.65
C LYS A 154 -6.01 3.49 4.90
N VAL A 155 -5.01 2.96 5.60
CA VAL A 155 -3.93 2.18 4.96
C VAL A 155 -4.50 0.92 4.31
N LYS A 156 -5.41 0.21 4.98
CA LYS A 156 -6.07 -1.00 4.44
C LYS A 156 -6.94 -0.73 3.22
N GLU A 157 -7.57 0.45 3.15
CA GLU A 157 -8.28 0.89 1.92
C GLU A 157 -7.34 1.01 0.70
N ILE A 158 -6.04 1.28 0.93
CA ILE A 158 -5.04 1.44 -0.14
C ILE A 158 -4.35 0.10 -0.46
N VAL A 159 -4.00 -0.68 0.56
CA VAL A 159 -3.21 -1.91 0.43
C VAL A 159 -3.70 -3.03 1.36
N ASN A 160 -3.77 -4.25 0.83
CA ASN A 160 -4.08 -5.47 1.59
C ASN A 160 -2.91 -6.46 1.67
N SER A 161 -1.77 -6.14 1.06
CA SER A 161 -0.62 -7.06 0.95
C SER A 161 0.39 -6.94 2.08
N ALA A 162 0.21 -6.01 3.00
CA ALA A 162 1.13 -5.75 4.11
C ALA A 162 0.36 -5.75 5.42
N ARG A 163 1.00 -6.20 6.50
CA ARG A 163 0.42 -6.15 7.84
C ARG A 163 0.35 -4.71 8.31
N VAL A 164 -0.75 -4.34 8.96
CA VAL A 164 -0.95 -2.99 9.47
C VAL A 164 -1.14 -3.07 10.98
N MET A 165 -0.28 -2.38 11.72
CA MET A 165 -0.30 -2.29 13.17
C MET A 165 -0.64 -0.86 13.59
N THR A 166 -1.67 -0.70 14.42
CA THR A 166 -1.86 0.54 15.16
C THR A 166 -0.83 0.63 16.28
N PHE A 167 -0.01 1.67 16.22
CA PHE A 167 1.18 1.91 17.01
C PHE A 167 1.19 3.39 17.44
N PRO A 168 0.58 3.73 18.58
CA PRO A 168 0.57 5.10 19.07
C PRO A 168 1.95 5.49 19.63
N PHE A 169 2.32 6.77 19.45
CA PHE A 169 3.57 7.30 20.01
C PHE A 169 3.62 7.27 21.54
N GLY A 170 2.47 7.31 22.20
CA GLY A 170 2.38 7.12 23.65
C GLY A 170 3.16 8.12 24.51
N VAL A 171 3.34 7.77 25.78
CA VAL A 171 4.16 8.48 26.78
C VAL A 171 5.32 7.61 27.25
N GLU A 172 6.42 8.21 27.70
CA GLU A 172 7.62 7.46 28.12
C GLU A 172 7.37 6.62 29.38
N LYS A 173 6.63 7.17 30.33
CA LYS A 173 6.17 6.52 31.56
C LYS A 173 4.94 7.26 32.07
N LEU A 174 4.18 6.62 32.95
CA LEU A 174 3.12 7.29 33.69
C LEU A 174 3.76 8.25 34.72
N PRO A 175 3.33 9.52 34.83
CA PRO A 175 3.81 10.43 35.87
C PRO A 175 3.35 9.96 37.25
N ASP A 176 4.16 10.25 38.26
CA ASP A 176 3.83 10.03 39.66
C ASP A 176 3.15 11.28 40.21
N MET A 177 1.87 11.15 40.57
CA MET A 177 1.01 12.24 40.99
C MET A 177 -0.32 11.72 41.55
N GLU A 178 -0.99 12.57 42.32
CA GLU A 178 -2.29 12.31 42.92
C GLU A 178 -3.39 13.17 42.28
N TYR A 179 -4.66 12.84 42.55
CA TYR A 179 -5.79 13.63 42.07
C TYR A 179 -5.79 15.06 42.66
N SER A 180 -5.30 15.19 43.89
CA SER A 180 -5.21 16.43 44.69
C SER A 180 -4.18 17.43 44.15
N ASP A 181 -3.24 17.01 43.29
CA ASP A 181 -2.24 17.88 42.65
C ASP A 181 -2.86 18.85 41.61
N LYS A 182 -4.14 18.65 41.27
CA LYS A 182 -4.84 19.32 40.19
C LYS A 182 -5.66 20.50 40.69
N ASP A 183 -5.73 21.53 39.86
CA ASP A 183 -6.60 22.68 40.00
C ASP A 183 -7.76 22.58 38.99
N ASP A 184 -8.98 22.46 39.53
CA ASP A 184 -10.22 22.28 38.78
C ASP A 184 -10.59 23.51 37.92
N THR A 185 -9.96 24.66 38.18
CA THR A 185 -10.18 25.93 37.49
C THR A 185 -9.25 26.14 36.29
N ILE A 186 -8.18 25.34 36.14
CA ILE A 186 -7.17 25.54 35.10
C ILE A 186 -7.42 24.65 33.87
N PHE A 187 -7.51 25.30 32.72
CA PHE A 187 -7.58 24.72 31.38
C PHE A 187 -6.24 24.91 30.68
N PHE A 188 -5.74 23.86 30.02
CA PHE A 188 -4.49 23.90 29.31
C PHE A 188 -4.64 23.46 27.85
N SER A 189 -4.04 24.21 26.94
CA SER A 189 -3.86 23.82 25.55
C SER A 189 -2.44 24.12 25.11
N ASN A 190 -1.72 23.09 24.65
CA ASN A 190 -0.39 23.23 24.04
C ASN A 190 -0.41 22.92 22.54
N ARG A 191 -1.50 23.22 21.86
CA ARG A 191 -1.54 23.13 20.38
C ARG A 191 -0.86 24.36 19.78
N ALA A 192 -0.28 24.25 18.59
CA ALA A 192 0.32 25.40 17.92
C ALA A 192 -0.76 26.45 17.58
N LEU A 193 -0.38 27.72 17.52
CA LEU A 193 -1.31 28.81 17.21
C LEU A 193 -1.52 28.95 15.69
N GLU A 194 -1.90 27.84 15.06
CA GLU A 194 -2.09 27.71 13.62
C GLU A 194 -3.56 27.38 13.28
N PRO A 195 -4.04 27.75 12.07
CA PRO A 195 -5.45 27.62 11.70
C PRO A 195 -6.06 26.23 11.91
N ASN A 196 -5.28 25.16 11.71
CA ASN A 196 -5.77 23.79 11.90
C ASN A 196 -6.24 23.51 13.34
N TYR A 197 -5.65 24.16 14.34
CA TYR A 197 -5.90 23.87 15.76
C TYR A 197 -7.06 24.67 16.36
N ASN A 198 -7.62 25.62 15.61
CA ASN A 198 -8.80 26.40 15.99
C ASN A 198 -8.69 27.03 17.39
N ILE A 199 -7.55 27.64 17.73
CA ILE A 199 -7.35 28.23 19.07
C ILE A 199 -8.33 29.39 19.31
N ASN A 200 -8.80 30.06 18.27
CA ASN A 200 -9.90 31.01 18.35
C ASN A 200 -11.17 30.36 18.95
N LYS A 201 -11.52 29.14 18.53
CA LYS A 201 -12.65 28.38 19.11
C LYS A 201 -12.38 27.97 20.55
N VAL A 202 -11.13 27.65 20.91
CA VAL A 202 -10.73 27.39 22.30
C VAL A 202 -10.98 28.62 23.18
N VAL A 203 -10.56 29.80 22.73
CA VAL A 203 -10.78 31.07 23.46
C VAL A 203 -12.27 31.39 23.59
N LEU A 204 -13.05 31.24 22.51
CA LEU A 204 -14.51 31.46 22.55
C LEU A 204 -15.23 30.47 23.47
N LEU A 205 -14.82 29.21 23.45
CA LEU A 205 -15.33 28.18 24.36
C LEU A 205 -15.01 28.54 25.82
N PHE A 206 -13.76 28.89 26.09
CA PHE A 206 -13.32 29.31 27.43
C PHE A 206 -14.05 30.56 27.91
N SER A 207 -14.35 31.51 27.02
CA SER A 207 -15.14 32.70 27.37
C SER A 207 -16.51 32.35 27.97
N LYS A 208 -17.18 31.31 27.45
CA LYS A 208 -18.46 30.84 28.00
C LYS A 208 -18.25 30.20 29.37
N LEU A 209 -17.23 29.36 29.51
CA LEU A 209 -16.89 28.74 30.80
C LEU A 209 -16.53 29.80 31.85
N TYR A 210 -15.82 30.85 31.49
CA TYR A 210 -15.47 31.94 32.38
C TYR A 210 -16.70 32.72 32.89
N GLN A 211 -17.76 32.83 32.09
CA GLN A 211 -19.02 33.46 32.51
C GLN A 211 -19.76 32.67 33.61
N GLU A 212 -19.56 31.35 33.67
CA GLU A 212 -20.11 30.51 34.74
C GLU A 212 -19.30 30.60 36.04
N ASP A 213 -17.97 30.73 35.93
CA ASP A 213 -17.04 30.85 37.06
C ASP A 213 -15.80 31.64 36.63
N ASN A 214 -15.66 32.84 37.20
CA ASN A 214 -14.61 33.79 36.88
C ASN A 214 -13.24 33.46 37.52
N ASN A 215 -13.15 32.40 38.33
CA ASN A 215 -11.87 31.93 38.85
C ASN A 215 -11.10 31.08 37.83
N ARG A 216 -11.77 30.66 36.74
CA ARG A 216 -11.18 29.82 35.70
C ARG A 216 -10.05 30.53 34.96
N LYS A 217 -9.03 29.75 34.59
CA LYS A 217 -7.84 30.22 33.85
C LYS A 217 -7.58 29.34 32.64
N LEU A 218 -7.20 29.94 31.52
CA LEU A 218 -6.78 29.26 30.32
C LEU A 218 -5.30 29.53 30.08
N VAL A 219 -4.52 28.47 29.97
CA VAL A 219 -3.12 28.55 29.57
C VAL A 219 -2.98 28.05 28.14
N LEU A 220 -2.43 28.90 27.28
CA LEU A 220 -2.12 28.62 25.88
C LEU A 220 -0.60 28.58 25.69
N ALA A 221 -0.06 27.40 25.37
CA ALA A 221 1.35 27.20 25.06
C ALA A 221 1.61 27.14 23.55
N ASN A 222 2.90 27.12 23.19
CA ASN A 222 3.44 27.24 21.83
C ASN A 222 3.16 28.62 21.20
N ASP A 223 3.59 28.74 19.94
CA ASP A 223 3.43 29.93 19.12
C ASP A 223 2.87 29.55 17.74
N GLY A 224 2.61 30.54 16.90
CA GLY A 224 2.12 30.33 15.54
C GLY A 224 1.60 31.60 14.88
N SER A 225 1.23 31.46 13.61
CA SER A 225 0.80 32.56 12.75
C SER A 225 -0.37 33.38 13.29
N GLN A 226 -1.22 32.80 14.15
CA GLN A 226 -2.42 33.46 14.68
C GLN A 226 -2.21 34.18 16.03
N ARG A 227 -0.98 34.24 16.57
CA ARG A 227 -0.74 34.79 17.92
C ARG A 227 -1.37 36.17 18.13
N GLU A 228 -1.09 37.11 17.24
CA GLU A 228 -1.57 38.50 17.36
C GLU A 228 -3.10 38.59 17.33
N GLU A 229 -3.74 37.86 16.39
CA GLU A 229 -5.20 37.77 16.29
C GLU A 229 -5.83 37.22 17.57
N LEU A 230 -5.22 36.19 18.16
CA LEU A 230 -5.71 35.57 19.40
C LEU A 230 -5.55 36.48 20.62
N VAL A 231 -4.45 37.22 20.72
CA VAL A 231 -4.25 38.22 21.80
C VAL A 231 -5.33 39.32 21.70
N ASN A 232 -5.61 39.81 20.49
CA ASN A 232 -6.66 40.80 20.26
C ASN A 232 -8.06 40.25 20.59
N LEU A 233 -8.34 38.99 20.26
CA LEU A 233 -9.59 38.32 20.62
C LEU A 233 -9.77 38.20 22.13
N VAL A 234 -8.72 37.79 22.87
CA VAL A 234 -8.72 37.70 24.33
C VAL A 234 -8.98 39.07 24.96
N ALA A 235 -8.36 40.13 24.44
CA ALA A 235 -8.59 41.50 24.89
C ALA A 235 -10.03 41.96 24.63
N ALA A 236 -10.57 41.70 23.43
CA ALA A 236 -11.94 42.05 23.07
C ALA A 236 -13.00 41.34 23.93
N LEU A 237 -12.68 40.16 24.46
CA LEU A 237 -13.54 39.39 25.35
C LEU A 237 -13.35 39.74 26.85
N ASN A 238 -12.47 40.69 27.18
CA ASN A 238 -12.09 41.05 28.55
C ASN A 238 -11.54 39.87 29.38
N LEU A 239 -10.75 39.00 28.74
CA LEU A 239 -10.17 37.79 29.36
C LEU A 239 -8.66 37.90 29.63
N SER A 240 -8.09 39.09 29.53
CA SER A 240 -6.63 39.30 29.55
C SER A 240 -5.97 38.84 30.86
N ASP A 241 -6.68 38.92 31.99
CA ASP A 241 -6.18 38.49 33.30
C ASP A 241 -6.31 36.97 33.55
N ASN A 242 -7.10 36.28 32.69
CA ASN A 242 -7.45 34.87 32.86
C ASN A 242 -6.94 33.98 31.73
N VAL A 243 -6.38 34.55 30.65
CA VAL A 243 -5.77 33.80 29.54
C VAL A 243 -4.28 34.12 29.46
N GLU A 244 -3.45 33.11 29.67
CA GLU A 244 -1.99 33.23 29.70
C GLU A 244 -1.38 32.61 28.42
N PHE A 245 -0.61 33.40 27.67
CA PHE A 245 0.16 32.91 26.52
C PHE A 245 1.61 32.63 26.92
N VAL A 246 1.94 31.37 27.20
CA VAL A 246 3.23 30.98 27.82
C VAL A 246 4.35 30.68 26.82
N GLY A 247 4.04 30.69 25.53
CA GLY A 247 5.01 30.43 24.45
C GLY A 247 5.51 28.98 24.43
N TYR A 248 6.65 28.76 23.77
CA TYR A 248 7.24 27.42 23.66
C TYR A 248 7.71 26.90 25.03
N LEU A 249 7.25 25.70 25.39
CA LEU A 249 7.58 25.07 26.66
C LEU A 249 8.52 23.87 26.45
N THR A 250 9.54 23.77 27.30
CA THR A 250 10.36 22.55 27.42
C THR A 250 9.52 21.39 27.97
N LYS A 251 9.96 20.14 27.76
CA LYS A 251 9.28 18.94 28.31
C LYS A 251 8.99 19.05 29.81
N PRO A 252 9.94 19.46 30.68
CA PRO A 252 9.67 19.66 32.11
C PRO A 252 8.62 20.74 32.38
N GLN A 253 8.67 21.87 31.66
CA GLN A 253 7.65 22.92 31.84
C GLN A 253 6.27 22.45 31.41
N GLN A 254 6.16 21.72 30.29
CA GLN A 254 4.89 21.12 29.86
C GLN A 254 4.33 20.15 30.91
N ALA A 255 5.20 19.33 31.51
CA ALA A 255 4.82 18.42 32.59
C ALA A 255 4.21 19.17 33.79
N GLU A 256 4.76 20.32 34.19
CA GLU A 256 4.20 21.12 35.28
C GLU A 256 2.80 21.66 34.96
N TYR A 257 2.57 22.13 33.72
CA TYR A 257 1.23 22.55 33.30
C TYR A 257 0.25 21.37 33.26
N TYR A 258 0.65 20.23 32.71
CA TYR A 258 -0.18 19.03 32.78
C TYR A 258 -0.46 18.59 34.22
N LYS A 259 0.53 18.68 35.12
CA LYS A 259 0.36 18.27 36.52
C LYS A 259 -0.70 19.11 37.22
N LYS A 260 -0.67 20.44 37.08
CA LYS A 260 -1.61 21.36 37.74
C LYS A 260 -2.97 21.46 37.05
N SER A 261 -3.08 21.29 35.74
CA SER A 261 -4.34 21.54 35.03
C SER A 261 -5.31 20.36 35.14
N ARG A 262 -6.55 20.64 35.55
CA ARG A 262 -7.64 19.65 35.47
C ARG A 262 -8.05 19.37 34.04
N TRP A 263 -8.17 20.42 33.23
CA TRP A 263 -8.77 20.31 31.90
C TRP A 263 -7.73 20.48 30.81
N PHE A 264 -7.83 19.66 29.77
CA PHE A 264 -7.04 19.79 28.55
C PHE A 264 -7.95 20.07 27.36
N ILE A 265 -7.69 21.13 26.57
CA ILE A 265 -8.53 21.48 25.41
C ILE A 265 -7.75 21.33 24.11
N SER A 266 -8.31 20.58 23.14
CA SER A 266 -7.75 20.47 21.79
C SER A 266 -8.85 20.22 20.76
N VAL A 267 -9.16 21.23 19.93
CA VAL A 267 -10.28 21.17 18.96
C VAL A 267 -9.85 21.34 17.49
N PRO A 268 -8.84 20.59 17.00
CA PRO A 268 -8.39 20.71 15.62
C PRO A 268 -9.46 20.29 14.60
N THR A 269 -9.34 20.83 13.38
CA THR A 269 -10.15 20.44 12.22
C THR A 269 -9.72 19.08 11.67
N SER A 270 -8.41 18.79 11.68
CA SER A 270 -7.84 17.52 11.28
C SER A 270 -6.68 17.16 12.18
N ASP A 271 -6.67 15.92 12.68
CA ASP A 271 -5.58 15.38 13.49
C ASP A 271 -5.63 13.85 13.48
N SER A 272 -4.49 13.23 13.77
CA SER A 272 -4.42 11.82 14.14
C SER A 272 -4.44 11.68 15.66
N THR A 273 -3.87 10.61 16.23
CA THR A 273 -3.69 10.52 17.68
C THR A 273 -2.67 11.58 18.13
N SER A 274 -3.14 12.70 18.69
CA SER A 274 -2.25 13.75 19.17
C SER A 274 -1.45 13.30 20.41
N VAL A 275 -0.12 13.48 20.38
CA VAL A 275 0.73 13.15 21.54
C VAL A 275 0.37 13.99 22.77
N SER A 276 -0.03 15.25 22.56
CA SER A 276 -0.48 16.13 23.65
C SER A 276 -1.71 15.60 24.37
N LEU A 277 -2.62 14.92 23.68
CA LEU A 277 -3.78 14.28 24.31
C LEU A 277 -3.32 13.11 25.19
N LEU A 278 -2.42 12.26 24.68
CA LEU A 278 -1.90 11.13 25.44
C LEU A 278 -1.11 11.59 26.67
N GLU A 279 -0.31 12.66 26.52
CA GLU A 279 0.39 13.30 27.63
C GLU A 279 -0.62 13.83 28.65
N ALA A 280 -1.60 14.64 28.25
CA ALA A 280 -2.63 15.15 29.15
C ALA A 280 -3.36 14.04 29.94
N MET A 281 -3.79 12.99 29.25
CA MET A 281 -4.45 11.83 29.86
C MET A 281 -3.52 11.08 30.83
N SER A 282 -2.21 11.02 30.54
CA SER A 282 -1.24 10.38 31.44
C SER A 282 -1.11 11.12 32.77
N TYR A 283 -1.28 12.44 32.76
CA TYR A 283 -1.37 13.27 33.96
C TYR A 283 -2.79 13.30 34.55
N GLY A 284 -3.74 12.52 34.02
CA GLY A 284 -5.13 12.49 34.49
C GLY A 284 -5.91 13.78 34.21
N CYS A 285 -5.51 14.60 33.22
CA CYS A 285 -6.36 15.70 32.75
C CYS A 285 -7.65 15.14 32.16
N VAL A 286 -8.75 15.89 32.26
CA VAL A 286 -10.01 15.63 31.57
C VAL A 286 -9.95 16.32 30.19
N PRO A 287 -9.88 15.56 29.08
CA PRO A 287 -9.77 16.11 27.75
C PRO A 287 -11.12 16.61 27.23
N ILE A 288 -11.11 17.81 26.66
CA ILE A 288 -12.19 18.39 25.85
C ILE A 288 -11.66 18.46 24.42
N VAL A 289 -12.16 17.59 23.56
CA VAL A 289 -11.58 17.34 22.23
C VAL A 289 -12.58 17.47 21.11
N SER A 290 -12.14 17.88 19.91
CA SER A 290 -13.03 17.87 18.74
C SER A 290 -13.49 16.47 18.38
N ASP A 291 -14.65 16.39 17.74
CA ASP A 291 -15.24 15.14 17.28
C ASP A 291 -14.49 14.53 16.07
N LEU A 292 -13.33 13.93 16.35
CA LEU A 292 -12.47 13.27 15.37
C LEU A 292 -12.42 11.76 15.62
N PRO A 293 -12.37 10.93 14.56
CA PRO A 293 -12.22 9.49 14.71
C PRO A 293 -11.04 9.07 15.60
N ALA A 294 -9.89 9.75 15.48
CA ALA A 294 -8.72 9.46 16.30
C ALA A 294 -8.93 9.82 17.78
N ASN A 295 -9.65 10.90 18.10
CA ASN A 295 -9.95 11.26 19.49
C ASN A 295 -10.90 10.26 20.15
N ARG A 296 -11.88 9.74 19.40
CA ARG A 296 -12.82 8.70 19.86
C ARG A 296 -12.15 7.36 20.20
N GLU A 297 -10.91 7.15 19.79
CA GLU A 297 -10.13 5.96 20.20
C GLU A 297 -9.63 6.05 21.65
N TRP A 298 -9.56 7.28 22.19
CA TRP A 298 -9.02 7.57 23.52
C TRP A 298 -10.05 8.14 24.48
N VAL A 299 -11.04 8.86 23.96
CA VAL A 299 -12.05 9.58 24.75
C VAL A 299 -13.44 9.03 24.45
N THR A 300 -14.07 8.50 25.49
CA THR A 300 -15.49 8.19 25.56
C THR A 300 -16.22 9.38 26.19
N ASP A 301 -17.13 9.98 25.42
CA ASP A 301 -17.87 11.18 25.79
C ASP A 301 -18.65 11.01 27.10
N GLY A 302 -18.45 11.94 28.04
CA GLY A 302 -19.05 11.93 29.39
C GLY A 302 -18.40 10.94 30.38
N GLU A 303 -17.53 10.04 29.91
CA GLU A 303 -16.94 9.02 30.77
C GLU A 303 -15.53 9.38 31.24
N ASN A 304 -14.63 9.67 30.30
CA ASN A 304 -13.24 10.02 30.60
C ASN A 304 -12.80 11.32 29.92
N GLY A 305 -13.73 12.04 29.31
CA GLY A 305 -13.55 13.34 28.68
C GLY A 305 -14.83 13.81 28.00
N ILE A 306 -14.73 14.89 27.23
CA ILE A 306 -15.86 15.50 26.54
C ILE A 306 -15.53 15.65 25.05
N ILE A 307 -16.42 15.16 24.20
CA ILE A 307 -16.33 15.35 22.74
C ILE A 307 -17.11 16.62 22.36
N TYR A 308 -16.36 17.66 22.02
CA TYR A 308 -16.90 18.95 21.61
C TYR A 308 -17.40 18.93 20.16
N LYS A 309 -18.71 19.13 20.00
CA LYS A 309 -19.43 19.12 18.71
C LYS A 309 -19.77 20.53 18.19
N GLY A 310 -19.26 21.59 18.83
CA GLY A 310 -19.51 22.97 18.42
C GLY A 310 -20.71 23.64 19.09
N GLU A 311 -21.34 23.00 20.07
CA GLU A 311 -22.49 23.50 20.85
C GLU A 311 -22.06 23.98 22.25
N ASP A 312 -23.02 24.26 23.14
CA ASP A 312 -22.71 24.60 24.53
C ASP A 312 -22.07 23.40 25.27
N LEU A 313 -21.06 23.70 26.08
CA LEU A 313 -20.27 22.71 26.80
C LEU A 313 -20.71 22.67 28.27
N ASN A 314 -21.17 21.52 28.73
CA ASN A 314 -21.44 21.30 30.15
C ASN A 314 -20.32 20.43 30.75
N LEU A 315 -19.51 21.00 31.64
CA LEU A 315 -18.43 20.27 32.30
C LEU A 315 -18.94 19.18 33.26
N GLY A 316 -20.14 19.34 33.81
CA GLY A 316 -20.74 18.42 34.78
C GLY A 316 -21.16 17.07 34.21
N VAL A 317 -21.10 16.88 32.89
CA VAL A 317 -21.39 15.57 32.26
C VAL A 317 -20.28 14.55 32.50
N CYS A 318 -19.09 14.98 32.90
CA CYS A 318 -17.93 14.13 33.11
C CYS A 318 -17.45 14.28 34.56
N ASP A 319 -17.55 13.19 35.34
CA ASP A 319 -16.99 13.15 36.68
C ASP A 319 -15.45 13.19 36.61
N GLN A 320 -14.87 14.22 37.21
CA GLN A 320 -13.44 14.50 37.09
C GLN A 320 -12.56 13.44 37.75
N HIS A 321 -13.02 12.83 38.85
CA HIS A 321 -12.28 11.78 39.56
C HIS A 321 -12.31 10.48 38.78
N VAL A 322 -13.48 10.09 38.28
CA VAL A 322 -13.62 8.92 37.41
C VAL A 322 -12.80 9.10 36.14
N ALA A 323 -12.84 10.28 35.52
CA ALA A 323 -12.07 10.58 34.32
C ALA A 323 -10.56 10.52 34.57
N TYR A 324 -10.08 11.06 35.70
CA TYR A 324 -8.68 11.01 36.09
C TYR A 324 -8.15 9.57 36.12
N ASP A 325 -8.83 8.67 36.85
CA ASP A 325 -8.41 7.28 36.99
C ASP A 325 -8.47 6.53 35.65
N LYS A 326 -9.57 6.69 34.91
CA LYS A 326 -9.75 6.04 33.60
C LYS A 326 -8.71 6.48 32.59
N ASN A 327 -8.40 7.78 32.51
CA ASN A 327 -7.40 8.30 31.59
C ASN A 327 -6.02 7.71 31.86
N ARG A 328 -5.61 7.65 33.14
CA ARG A 328 -4.32 7.05 33.52
C ARG A 328 -4.27 5.55 33.21
N GLU A 329 -5.33 4.81 33.48
CA GLU A 329 -5.42 3.37 33.16
C GLU A 329 -5.40 3.08 31.65
N ILE A 330 -6.13 3.86 30.85
CA ILE A 330 -6.10 3.76 29.38
C ILE A 330 -4.67 3.96 28.88
N ILE A 331 -3.97 5.00 29.35
CA ILE A 331 -2.60 5.29 28.94
C ILE A 331 -1.65 4.18 29.37
N LYS A 332 -1.75 3.72 30.62
CA LYS A 332 -0.94 2.63 31.16
C LYS A 332 -1.05 1.36 30.32
N LYS A 333 -2.25 1.01 29.87
CA LYS A 333 -2.51 -0.22 29.10
C LYS A 333 -2.12 -0.11 27.62
N HIS A 334 -2.37 1.06 27.02
CA HIS A 334 -2.35 1.18 25.56
C HIS A 334 -1.23 2.08 25.02
N ALA A 335 -0.70 2.99 25.82
CA ALA A 335 0.12 4.10 25.35
C ALA A 335 1.45 4.27 26.11
N ILE A 336 1.94 3.26 26.82
CA ILE A 336 3.32 3.28 27.34
C ILE A 336 4.30 2.92 26.23
N TRP A 337 5.24 3.83 25.93
CA TRP A 337 6.09 3.75 24.75
C TRP A 337 6.96 2.48 24.70
N SER A 338 7.57 2.10 25.82
CA SER A 338 8.38 0.88 25.90
C SER A 338 7.55 -0.38 25.63
N GLU A 339 6.29 -0.41 26.08
CA GLU A 339 5.37 -1.51 25.81
C GLU A 339 4.90 -1.50 24.35
N CYS A 340 4.62 -0.33 23.78
CA CYS A 340 4.35 -0.19 22.35
C CYS A 340 5.52 -0.76 21.53
N ILE A 341 6.76 -0.41 21.87
CA ILE A 341 7.97 -0.92 21.18
C ILE A 341 8.13 -2.43 21.37
N ALA A 342 7.82 -2.96 22.55
CA ALA A 342 7.82 -4.41 22.79
C ALA A 342 6.80 -5.13 21.90
N ARG A 343 5.56 -4.61 21.80
CA ARG A 343 4.52 -5.12 20.88
C ARG A 343 4.96 -5.00 19.43
N TYR A 344 5.53 -3.86 19.04
CA TYR A 344 6.07 -3.64 17.70
C TYR A 344 7.15 -4.66 17.34
N LYS A 345 8.09 -4.92 18.24
CA LYS A 345 9.12 -5.94 18.05
C LYS A 345 8.49 -7.34 17.93
N SER A 346 7.52 -7.65 18.79
CA SER A 346 6.77 -8.90 18.70
C SER A 346 6.08 -9.04 17.34
N GLU A 347 5.50 -7.97 16.78
CA GLU A 347 4.85 -8.01 15.48
C GLU A 347 5.82 -8.04 14.29
N LEU A 348 6.98 -7.38 14.43
CA LEU A 348 8.00 -7.37 13.39
C LEU A 348 8.58 -8.78 13.14
N TYR A 349 8.79 -9.52 14.23
CA TYR A 349 9.39 -10.86 14.23
C TYR A 349 8.39 -11.98 14.52
N SER A 350 7.13 -11.67 14.78
CA SER A 350 6.06 -12.61 14.47
C SER A 350 6.16 -12.81 12.96
N GLY A 351 6.87 -13.87 12.57
CA GLY A 351 6.52 -14.54 11.32
C GLY A 351 5.02 -14.81 11.36
N LEU A 352 4.41 -14.99 10.20
CA LEU A 352 3.06 -15.55 10.08
C LEU A 352 2.93 -16.75 11.03
N LYS A 353 2.42 -16.52 12.24
CA LYS A 353 1.92 -17.54 13.17
C LYS A 353 0.46 -17.86 12.84
N ASN A 354 0.07 -17.57 11.59
CA ASN A 354 -0.92 -18.35 10.86
C ASN A 354 -0.11 -19.13 9.83
N GLU A 355 -0.05 -20.45 9.99
CA GLU A 355 0.19 -21.39 8.90
C GLU A 355 -0.99 -21.33 7.91
N GLU A 356 -1.25 -20.16 7.35
CA GLU A 356 -2.01 -20.01 6.12
C GLU A 356 -1.10 -19.19 5.21
N LYS A 357 -0.39 -19.88 4.31
CA LYS A 357 0.27 -19.21 3.18
C LYS A 357 -0.78 -18.31 2.52
N SER A 358 -0.46 -17.03 2.30
CA SER A 358 -1.41 -16.09 1.69
C SER A 358 -1.91 -16.66 0.36
N PHE A 359 -3.12 -16.30 -0.08
CA PHE A 359 -3.63 -16.67 -1.42
C PHE A 359 -2.58 -16.48 -2.54
N ARG A 360 -1.75 -15.43 -2.42
CA ARG A 360 -0.64 -15.17 -3.36
C ARG A 360 0.43 -16.24 -3.31
N ASP A 361 0.84 -16.65 -2.11
CA ASP A 361 1.88 -17.66 -1.91
C ASP A 361 1.41 -19.03 -2.43
N ILE A 362 0.13 -19.35 -2.24
CA ILE A 362 -0.51 -20.55 -2.80
C ILE A 362 -0.47 -20.48 -4.34
N PHE A 363 -0.91 -19.36 -4.91
CA PHE A 363 -0.91 -19.16 -6.36
C PHE A 363 0.50 -19.16 -6.98
N PHE A 364 1.49 -18.54 -6.33
CA PHE A 364 2.88 -18.56 -6.80
C PHE A 364 3.50 -19.94 -6.68
N SER A 365 3.23 -20.66 -5.59
CA SER A 365 3.68 -22.05 -5.43
C SER A 365 3.12 -22.93 -6.54
N TYR A 366 1.83 -22.76 -6.88
CA TYR A 366 1.21 -23.40 -8.03
C TYR A 366 1.90 -23.03 -9.35
N GLN A 367 2.11 -21.73 -9.63
CA GLN A 367 2.74 -21.30 -10.88
C GLN A 367 4.19 -21.76 -11.04
N LEU A 368 4.99 -21.73 -9.97
CA LEU A 368 6.37 -22.21 -9.96
C LEU A 368 6.41 -23.72 -10.24
N SER A 369 5.50 -24.47 -9.63
CA SER A 369 5.36 -25.91 -9.83
C SER A 369 4.95 -26.26 -11.27
N CYS A 370 4.10 -25.44 -11.90
CA CYS A 370 3.77 -25.56 -13.32
C CYS A 370 4.94 -25.20 -14.25
N LYS A 371 5.67 -24.10 -13.98
CA LYS A 371 6.80 -23.65 -14.82
C LYS A 371 8.01 -24.58 -14.76
N GLY A 372 8.21 -25.29 -13.63
CA GLY A 372 9.26 -26.28 -13.47
C GLY A 372 9.04 -27.57 -14.26
N ASN A 373 7.83 -27.80 -14.79
CA ASN A 373 7.45 -29.08 -15.38
C ASN A 373 7.08 -28.92 -16.87
N LYS A 374 8.02 -29.24 -17.77
CA LYS A 374 7.87 -29.08 -19.23
C LYS A 374 6.64 -29.81 -19.81
N GLU A 375 6.15 -30.85 -19.14
CA GLU A 375 4.98 -31.65 -19.56
C GLU A 375 3.62 -30.98 -19.27
N ILE A 376 3.60 -29.87 -18.50
CA ILE A 376 2.37 -29.20 -18.05
C ILE A 376 1.98 -27.99 -18.93
N ASN A 377 2.90 -27.45 -19.74
CA ASN A 377 2.67 -26.23 -20.51
C ASN A 377 1.64 -26.39 -21.66
N SER A 378 0.93 -25.29 -21.95
CA SER A 378 -0.37 -25.17 -22.63
C SER A 378 -0.47 -25.55 -24.12
N SER A 379 0.54 -26.19 -24.70
CA SER A 379 0.50 -26.68 -26.09
C SER A 379 1.07 -28.08 -26.18
N PHE A 380 0.35 -29.02 -26.78
CA PHE A 380 0.94 -30.30 -27.21
C PHE A 380 2.18 -30.00 -28.03
N SER A 381 3.30 -30.65 -27.72
CA SER A 381 4.44 -30.63 -28.62
C SER A 381 3.97 -31.17 -29.98
N PHE A 382 4.49 -30.62 -31.08
CA PHE A 382 4.15 -31.09 -32.43
C PHE A 382 4.30 -32.62 -32.53
N PHE A 383 5.33 -33.18 -31.88
CA PHE A 383 5.63 -34.61 -31.88
C PHE A 383 4.67 -35.48 -31.04
N GLU A 384 3.87 -34.89 -30.16
CA GLU A 384 2.89 -35.60 -29.32
C GLU A 384 1.50 -35.67 -29.97
N LEU A 385 1.27 -34.87 -31.00
CA LEU A 385 0.04 -34.91 -31.77
C LEU A 385 -0.05 -36.22 -32.58
N PRO A 386 -1.25 -36.78 -32.78
CA PRO A 386 -1.44 -37.85 -33.74
C PRO A 386 -0.91 -37.47 -35.12
N PHE A 387 -0.27 -38.41 -35.81
CA PHE A 387 0.40 -38.20 -37.10
C PHE A 387 -0.46 -37.46 -38.14
N TYR A 388 -1.77 -37.70 -38.18
CA TYR A 388 -2.68 -36.99 -39.10
C TYR A 388 -2.80 -35.48 -38.80
N ARG A 389 -2.75 -35.06 -37.53
CA ARG A 389 -2.77 -33.64 -37.13
C ARG A 389 -1.44 -32.95 -37.43
N GLN A 390 -0.33 -33.67 -37.30
CA GLN A 390 1.00 -33.18 -37.71
C GLN A 390 1.02 -32.87 -39.21
N ILE A 391 0.58 -33.83 -40.04
CA ILE A 391 0.46 -33.66 -41.49
C ILE A 391 -0.43 -32.47 -41.82
N PHE A 392 -1.58 -32.33 -41.16
CA PHE A 392 -2.50 -31.22 -41.38
C PHE A 392 -1.89 -29.85 -41.09
N MET A 393 -1.16 -29.70 -39.97
CA MET A 393 -0.49 -28.43 -39.65
C MET A 393 0.57 -28.05 -40.67
N VAL A 394 1.37 -29.03 -41.14
CA VAL A 394 2.34 -28.82 -42.22
C VAL A 394 1.63 -28.43 -43.52
N PHE A 395 0.49 -29.06 -43.82
CA PHE A 395 -0.30 -28.76 -45.01
C PHE A 395 -0.90 -27.36 -44.97
N ILE A 396 -1.40 -26.89 -43.82
CA ILE A 396 -1.85 -25.50 -43.64
C ILE A 396 -0.72 -24.52 -43.94
N LEU A 397 0.48 -24.79 -43.42
CA LEU A 397 1.64 -23.92 -43.61
C LEU A 397 2.01 -23.83 -45.09
N ILE A 398 2.16 -24.98 -45.76
CA ILE A 398 2.46 -25.05 -47.19
C ILE A 398 1.37 -24.36 -48.01
N TRP A 399 0.10 -24.62 -47.71
CA TRP A 399 -1.03 -24.03 -48.42
C TRP A 399 -1.11 -22.51 -48.21
N SER A 400 -0.79 -22.00 -47.02
CA SER A 400 -0.75 -20.55 -46.76
C SER A 400 0.34 -19.85 -47.58
N VAL A 401 1.51 -20.47 -47.73
CA VAL A 401 2.61 -19.97 -48.56
C VAL A 401 2.24 -20.02 -50.04
N VAL A 402 1.69 -21.14 -50.51
CA VAL A 402 1.28 -21.30 -51.92
C VAL A 402 0.17 -20.31 -52.29
N THR A 403 -0.83 -20.12 -51.43
CA THR A 403 -1.91 -19.16 -51.66
C THR A 403 -1.39 -17.73 -51.75
N TRP A 404 -0.43 -17.38 -50.89
CA TRP A 404 0.22 -16.07 -50.91
C TRP A 404 1.05 -15.85 -52.18
N CYS A 405 1.82 -16.86 -52.60
CA CYS A 405 2.56 -16.82 -53.87
C CYS A 405 1.65 -16.73 -55.10
N MET A 406 0.54 -17.46 -55.12
CA MET A 406 -0.42 -17.41 -56.24
C MET A 406 -1.14 -16.06 -56.34
N PHE A 407 -1.46 -15.46 -55.20
CA PHE A 407 -2.03 -14.11 -55.13
C PHE A 407 -1.06 -13.06 -55.68
N LEU A 408 0.24 -13.16 -55.36
CA LEU A 408 1.26 -12.21 -55.83
C LEU A 408 1.65 -12.40 -57.31
N ALA A 409 1.64 -13.63 -57.82
CA ALA A 409 2.24 -13.93 -59.13
C ALA A 409 1.24 -13.97 -60.30
N TYR A 410 -0.05 -14.24 -60.07
CA TYR A 410 -0.98 -14.58 -61.15
C TYR A 410 -2.35 -13.90 -61.11
N ASP A 411 -2.61 -13.00 -60.14
CA ASP A 411 -3.90 -12.30 -59.98
C ASP A 411 -5.12 -13.25 -59.97
N ILE A 412 -4.90 -14.47 -59.48
CA ILE A 412 -5.94 -15.49 -59.37
C ILE A 412 -6.73 -15.20 -58.08
N GLY A 413 -8.05 -15.01 -58.22
CA GLY A 413 -8.94 -14.73 -57.08
C GLY A 413 -8.88 -15.80 -55.99
N LEU A 414 -9.05 -15.37 -54.72
CA LEU A 414 -8.97 -16.17 -53.49
C LEU A 414 -9.91 -17.39 -53.42
N LEU A 415 -10.82 -17.58 -54.38
CA LEU A 415 -11.88 -18.59 -54.33
C LEU A 415 -11.33 -20.03 -54.41
N TYR A 416 -10.40 -20.31 -55.32
CA TYR A 416 -9.88 -21.66 -55.56
C TYR A 416 -9.07 -22.23 -54.39
N PRO A 417 -8.10 -21.47 -53.82
CA PRO A 417 -7.40 -21.89 -52.63
C PRO A 417 -8.38 -22.19 -51.48
N VAL A 418 -9.36 -21.31 -51.26
CA VAL A 418 -10.32 -21.44 -50.14
C VAL A 418 -11.17 -22.71 -50.27
N ILE A 419 -11.58 -23.09 -51.48
CA ILE A 419 -12.33 -24.33 -51.72
C ILE A 419 -11.48 -25.56 -51.39
N ILE A 420 -10.22 -25.59 -51.84
CA ILE A 420 -9.29 -26.70 -51.56
C ILE A 420 -9.01 -26.81 -50.06
N PHE A 421 -8.79 -25.68 -49.38
CA PHE A 421 -8.61 -25.64 -47.93
C PHE A 421 -9.86 -26.11 -47.18
N GLY A 422 -11.04 -25.65 -47.60
CA GLY A 422 -12.32 -26.09 -47.03
C GLY A 422 -12.50 -27.61 -47.11
N GLY A 423 -12.12 -28.23 -48.23
CA GLY A 423 -12.14 -29.68 -48.41
C GLY A 423 -11.19 -30.43 -47.46
N VAL A 424 -9.94 -29.97 -47.35
CA VAL A 424 -8.93 -30.57 -46.43
C VAL A 424 -9.34 -30.37 -44.97
N PHE A 425 -9.89 -29.20 -44.63
CA PHE A 425 -10.39 -28.89 -43.28
C PHE A 425 -11.56 -29.78 -42.89
N LEU A 426 -12.53 -29.98 -43.79
CA LEU A 426 -13.66 -30.90 -43.58
C LEU A 426 -13.19 -32.35 -43.41
N PHE A 427 -12.22 -32.79 -44.22
CA PHE A 427 -11.63 -34.12 -44.09
C PHE A 427 -11.01 -34.34 -42.71
N VAL A 428 -10.27 -33.36 -42.19
CA VAL A 428 -9.67 -33.45 -40.85
C VAL A 428 -10.74 -33.47 -39.76
N ILE A 429 -11.81 -32.67 -39.86
CA ILE A 429 -12.92 -32.75 -38.90
C ILE A 429 -13.55 -34.14 -38.89
N VAL A 430 -13.73 -34.77 -40.05
CA VAL A 430 -14.29 -36.13 -40.16
C VAL A 430 -13.34 -37.17 -39.55
N VAL A 431 -12.02 -37.07 -39.80
CA VAL A 431 -11.02 -37.97 -39.23
C VAL A 431 -10.88 -37.79 -37.72
N ASP A 432 -10.94 -36.56 -37.22
CA ASP A 432 -10.87 -36.23 -35.79
C ASP A 432 -12.11 -36.72 -35.03
N ARG A 433 -13.27 -36.77 -35.72
CA ARG A 433 -14.52 -37.32 -35.18
C ARG A 433 -14.55 -38.85 -35.11
N ARG A 434 -13.60 -39.59 -35.69
CA ARG A 434 -13.54 -41.05 -35.53
C ARG A 434 -13.29 -41.42 -34.07
N GLU A 435 -14.02 -42.44 -33.60
CA GLU A 435 -14.04 -42.81 -32.18
C GLU A 435 -12.66 -43.20 -31.63
N GLU A 436 -11.84 -43.88 -32.44
CA GLU A 436 -10.46 -44.26 -32.08
C GLU A 436 -9.57 -43.03 -31.82
N ASN A 437 -9.67 -41.99 -32.65
CA ASN A 437 -8.90 -40.76 -32.51
C ASN A 437 -9.38 -39.93 -31.32
N ARG A 438 -10.69 -39.90 -31.08
CA ARG A 438 -11.25 -39.29 -29.85
C ARG A 438 -10.73 -40.00 -28.60
N ARG A 439 -10.70 -41.34 -28.57
CA ARG A 439 -10.16 -42.11 -27.43
C ARG A 439 -8.66 -41.85 -27.21
N LYS A 440 -7.85 -41.74 -28.27
CA LYS A 440 -6.43 -41.38 -28.17
C LYS A 440 -6.24 -39.98 -27.59
N MET A 441 -7.00 -39.00 -28.06
CA MET A 441 -6.97 -37.63 -27.52
C MET A 441 -7.46 -37.56 -26.08
N GLN A 442 -8.54 -38.28 -25.74
CA GLN A 442 -9.06 -38.37 -24.37
C GLN A 442 -8.04 -39.00 -23.40
N LYS A 443 -7.33 -40.05 -23.80
CA LYS A 443 -6.26 -40.65 -22.98
C LYS A 443 -5.12 -39.67 -22.71
N LEU A 444 -4.69 -38.92 -23.72
CA LEU A 444 -3.65 -37.90 -23.59
C LEU A 444 -4.11 -36.75 -22.68
N TRP A 445 -5.38 -36.33 -22.77
CA TRP A 445 -5.96 -35.29 -21.92
C TRP A 445 -6.09 -35.75 -20.47
N HIS A 446 -6.63 -36.95 -20.23
CA HIS A 446 -6.76 -37.52 -18.88
C HIS A 446 -5.42 -37.66 -18.14
N MET A 447 -4.35 -38.11 -18.82
CA MET A 447 -3.03 -38.24 -18.19
C MET A 447 -2.47 -36.89 -17.74
N ARG A 448 -2.72 -35.82 -18.51
CA ARG A 448 -2.24 -34.48 -18.19
C ARG A 448 -3.07 -33.79 -17.12
N ASP A 449 -4.39 -33.94 -17.16
CA ASP A 449 -5.30 -33.42 -16.13
C ASP A 449 -5.00 -34.08 -14.78
N LYS A 450 -4.71 -35.38 -14.75
CA LYS A 450 -4.28 -36.07 -13.54
C LYS A 450 -2.97 -35.51 -12.97
N LYS A 451 -1.95 -35.29 -13.81
CA LYS A 451 -0.68 -34.68 -13.37
C LYS A 451 -0.84 -33.27 -12.82
N ARG A 452 -1.70 -32.44 -13.43
CA ARG A 452 -2.00 -31.08 -12.95
C ARG A 452 -2.79 -31.09 -11.65
N LEU A 453 -3.72 -32.03 -11.51
CA LEU A 453 -4.46 -32.24 -10.28
C LEU A 453 -3.52 -32.68 -9.14
N ASP A 454 -2.68 -33.69 -9.36
CA ASP A 454 -1.73 -34.18 -8.35
C ASP A 454 -0.77 -33.06 -7.90
N LEU A 455 -0.35 -32.19 -8.84
CA LEU A 455 0.44 -30.99 -8.56
C LEU A 455 -0.33 -29.99 -7.69
N MET A 456 -1.60 -29.72 -8.01
CA MET A 456 -2.45 -28.82 -7.22
C MET A 456 -2.67 -29.36 -5.81
N ILE A 457 -2.92 -30.67 -5.68
CA ILE A 457 -3.07 -31.34 -4.37
C ILE A 457 -1.79 -31.17 -3.55
N SER A 458 -0.63 -31.45 -4.14
CA SER A 458 0.66 -31.24 -3.47
C SER A 458 0.88 -29.78 -3.03
N VAL A 459 0.50 -28.80 -3.86
CA VAL A 459 0.59 -27.37 -3.49
C VAL A 459 -0.33 -27.03 -2.32
N LEU A 460 -1.52 -27.62 -2.24
CA LEU A 460 -2.48 -27.43 -1.14
C LEU A 460 -2.03 -28.15 0.15
N GLU A 461 -1.44 -29.34 0.04
CA GLU A 461 -0.87 -30.09 1.17
C GLU A 461 0.35 -29.35 1.77
N ASP A 462 1.21 -28.77 0.94
CA ASP A 462 2.36 -27.94 1.33
C ASP A 462 1.99 -26.66 2.09
N VAL A 463 0.70 -26.32 2.14
CA VAL A 463 0.14 -25.18 2.87
C VAL A 463 -0.88 -25.59 3.93
N HIS A 464 -0.93 -26.88 4.26
CA HIS A 464 -1.86 -27.46 5.23
C HIS A 464 -3.35 -27.22 4.92
N ILE A 465 -3.70 -27.00 3.65
CA ILE A 465 -5.09 -26.87 3.22
C ILE A 465 -5.68 -28.25 2.95
N CYS A 466 -6.74 -28.57 3.70
CA CYS A 466 -7.45 -29.82 3.54
C CYS A 466 -8.21 -29.84 2.21
N CYS A 467 -7.80 -30.71 1.28
CA CYS A 467 -8.43 -30.84 -0.04
C CYS A 467 -9.90 -31.31 0.02
N THR A 468 -10.35 -31.85 1.15
CA THR A 468 -11.76 -32.24 1.37
C THR A 468 -12.63 -31.12 1.95
N ASP A 469 -12.05 -30.00 2.41
CA ASP A 469 -12.80 -28.86 2.91
C ASP A 469 -13.30 -27.96 1.76
N LYS A 470 -14.57 -28.13 1.41
CA LYS A 470 -15.23 -27.38 0.33
C LYS A 470 -15.29 -25.87 0.62
N ASN A 471 -15.38 -25.45 1.88
CA ASN A 471 -15.52 -24.03 2.22
C ASN A 471 -14.22 -23.29 1.93
N VAL A 472 -13.09 -23.89 2.31
CA VAL A 472 -11.75 -23.34 2.04
C VAL A 472 -11.47 -23.28 0.54
N ILE A 473 -11.75 -24.37 -0.19
CA ILE A 473 -11.55 -24.40 -1.65
C ILE A 473 -12.46 -23.40 -2.38
N ASN A 474 -13.72 -23.25 -1.97
CA ASN A 474 -14.62 -22.24 -2.54
C ASN A 474 -14.13 -20.82 -2.25
N SER A 475 -13.63 -20.55 -1.04
CA SER A 475 -13.03 -19.25 -0.69
C SER A 475 -11.85 -18.90 -1.60
N LEU A 476 -10.97 -19.87 -1.88
CA LEU A 476 -9.86 -19.68 -2.82
C LEU A 476 -10.34 -19.43 -4.26
N ILE A 477 -11.38 -20.15 -4.70
CA ILE A 477 -11.96 -19.93 -6.04
C ILE A 477 -12.57 -18.52 -6.13
N ASP A 478 -13.32 -18.09 -5.13
CA ASP A 478 -13.98 -16.79 -5.10
C ASP A 478 -12.97 -15.64 -5.03
N GLU A 479 -11.89 -15.81 -4.25
CA GLU A 479 -10.79 -14.85 -4.22
C GLU A 479 -10.05 -14.78 -5.56
N ALA A 480 -9.80 -15.92 -6.22
CA ALA A 480 -9.20 -15.96 -7.55
C ALA A 480 -10.07 -15.26 -8.60
N ILE A 481 -11.39 -15.49 -8.58
CA ILE A 481 -12.35 -14.83 -9.48
C ILE A 481 -12.39 -13.32 -9.23
N THR A 482 -12.41 -12.90 -7.97
CA THR A 482 -12.44 -11.47 -7.59
C THR A 482 -11.19 -10.76 -8.09
N ARG A 483 -10.00 -11.33 -7.85
CA ARG A 483 -8.72 -10.79 -8.34
C ARG A 483 -8.60 -10.84 -9.86
N GLN A 484 -9.23 -11.82 -10.52
CA GLN A 484 -9.30 -11.86 -11.98
C GLN A 484 -10.16 -10.70 -12.54
N LYS A 485 -11.27 -10.34 -11.87
CA LYS A 485 -12.16 -9.23 -12.29
C LYS A 485 -11.51 -7.86 -12.09
N GLU A 486 -10.74 -7.66 -11.02
CA GLU A 486 -10.02 -6.41 -10.76
C GLU A 486 -9.03 -6.03 -11.87
N ASN A 487 -8.58 -6.99 -12.68
CA ASN A 487 -7.61 -6.81 -13.75
C ASN A 487 -8.22 -6.62 -15.17
N ILE A 488 -9.47 -6.12 -15.24
CA ILE A 488 -10.23 -5.94 -16.48
C ILE A 488 -9.54 -5.03 -17.52
N ILE A 489 -8.82 -3.98 -17.08
CA ILE A 489 -8.24 -2.96 -17.97
C ILE A 489 -7.18 -3.55 -18.92
N LEU A 490 -6.30 -4.42 -18.41
CA LEU A 490 -5.24 -5.05 -19.21
C LEU A 490 -5.82 -6.05 -20.23
N ARG A 491 -6.89 -6.78 -19.86
CA ARG A 491 -7.59 -7.69 -20.79
C ARG A 491 -8.36 -6.95 -21.88
N ILE A 492 -8.97 -5.80 -21.56
CA ILE A 492 -9.61 -4.93 -22.55
C ILE A 492 -8.57 -4.47 -23.58
N LEU A 493 -7.41 -3.98 -23.14
CA LEU A 493 -6.32 -3.55 -24.04
C LEU A 493 -5.81 -4.70 -24.93
N ALA A 494 -5.64 -5.90 -24.38
CA ALA A 494 -5.25 -7.08 -25.15
C ALA A 494 -6.30 -7.53 -26.19
N LYS A 495 -7.59 -7.29 -25.93
CA LYS A 495 -8.70 -7.63 -26.85
C LYS A 495 -8.74 -6.70 -28.07
N TYR A 496 -8.43 -5.41 -27.89
CA TYR A 496 -8.40 -4.44 -28.99
C TYR A 496 -7.12 -4.51 -29.85
N ARG A 497 -6.09 -5.25 -29.40
CA ARG A 497 -4.84 -5.55 -30.13
C ARG A 497 -5.07 -5.96 -31.59
N LYS A 498 -5.93 -6.96 -31.81
CA LYS A 498 -6.22 -7.50 -33.16
C LYS A 498 -7.03 -6.52 -34.03
N PHE A 499 -7.81 -5.65 -33.41
CA PHE A 499 -8.64 -4.69 -34.14
C PHE A 499 -7.80 -3.55 -34.70
N ILE A 500 -6.85 -3.04 -33.91
CA ILE A 500 -5.93 -1.97 -34.33
C ILE A 500 -4.96 -2.49 -35.41
N SER A 501 -4.43 -3.71 -35.28
CA SER A 501 -3.53 -4.28 -36.29
C SER A 501 -4.22 -4.44 -37.64
N VAL A 502 -5.49 -4.86 -37.65
CA VAL A 502 -6.30 -4.99 -38.88
C VAL A 502 -6.50 -3.64 -39.56
N ILE A 503 -6.89 -2.61 -38.81
CA ILE A 503 -7.05 -1.24 -39.34
C ILE A 503 -5.74 -0.74 -39.94
N LEU A 504 -4.61 -0.92 -39.24
CA LEU A 504 -3.30 -0.46 -39.70
C LEU A 504 -2.87 -1.18 -40.99
N THR A 505 -3.05 -2.50 -41.07
CA THR A 505 -2.75 -3.27 -42.29
C THR A 505 -3.65 -2.90 -43.46
N SER A 506 -4.92 -2.60 -43.21
CA SER A 506 -5.85 -2.13 -44.25
C SER A 506 -5.48 -0.73 -44.75
N CYS A 507 -5.10 0.18 -43.86
CA CYS A 507 -4.61 1.52 -44.23
C CYS A 507 -3.33 1.45 -45.07
N ILE A 508 -2.38 0.58 -44.70
CA ILE A 508 -1.15 0.35 -45.48
C ILE A 508 -1.50 -0.22 -46.87
N GLY A 509 -2.42 -1.18 -46.95
CA GLY A 509 -2.86 -1.77 -48.22
C GLY A 509 -3.52 -0.75 -49.16
N ILE A 510 -4.42 0.10 -48.62
CA ILE A 510 -5.07 1.19 -49.38
C ILE A 510 -4.03 2.19 -49.88
N PHE A 511 -3.07 2.54 -49.03
CA PHE A 511 -2.01 3.49 -49.38
C PHE A 511 -1.06 2.95 -50.47
N ILE A 512 -0.68 1.67 -50.38
CA ILE A 512 0.13 1.01 -51.42
C ILE A 512 -0.66 0.95 -52.74
N ASN A 513 -1.95 0.64 -52.69
CA ASN A 513 -2.78 0.59 -53.89
C ASN A 513 -2.90 1.97 -54.56
N ALA A 514 -3.04 3.05 -53.79
CA ALA A 514 -3.06 4.42 -54.31
C ALA A 514 -1.74 4.82 -55.00
N ILE A 515 -0.59 4.33 -54.50
CA ILE A 515 0.73 4.52 -55.13
C ILE A 515 0.80 3.77 -56.47
N PHE A 516 0.37 2.51 -56.54
CA PHE A 516 0.42 1.71 -57.77
C PHE A 516 -0.62 2.14 -58.82
N SER A 517 -1.74 2.73 -58.40
CA SER A 517 -2.79 3.26 -59.28
C SER A 517 -2.39 4.60 -59.92
N GLY A 518 -1.31 5.22 -59.45
CA GLY A 518 -0.83 6.52 -59.95
C GLY A 518 -1.64 7.72 -59.45
N ASP A 519 -2.48 7.54 -58.42
CA ASP A 519 -3.33 8.59 -57.85
C ASP A 519 -2.57 9.58 -56.94
N LEU A 520 -1.30 9.30 -56.64
CA LEU A 520 -0.44 10.11 -55.78
C LEU A 520 0.84 10.53 -56.53
N ASP A 521 1.12 11.84 -56.53
CA ASP A 521 2.33 12.39 -57.15
C ASP A 521 3.59 12.05 -56.32
N ALA A 522 4.76 12.03 -56.96
CA ALA A 522 6.01 11.62 -56.31
C ALA A 522 6.32 12.44 -55.03
N ASN A 523 5.97 13.73 -55.00
CA ASN A 523 6.14 14.60 -53.83
C ASN A 523 5.20 14.26 -52.66
N ASP A 524 4.00 13.76 -52.94
CA ASP A 524 3.06 13.28 -51.92
C ASP A 524 3.55 11.96 -51.31
N VAL A 525 4.18 11.11 -52.12
CA VAL A 525 4.79 9.87 -51.63
C VAL A 525 5.95 10.18 -50.67
N TYR A 526 6.85 11.12 -50.99
CA TYR A 526 7.98 11.46 -50.12
C TYR A 526 7.59 12.14 -48.80
N SER A 527 6.43 12.81 -48.74
CA SER A 527 5.94 13.47 -47.52
C SER A 527 5.15 12.53 -46.61
N VAL A 528 4.45 11.54 -47.17
CA VAL A 528 3.62 10.59 -46.40
C VAL A 528 4.40 9.35 -45.94
N LEU A 529 5.42 8.91 -46.69
CA LEU A 529 6.22 7.73 -46.33
C LEU A 529 6.85 7.85 -44.92
N PRO A 530 7.46 8.98 -44.52
CA PRO A 530 8.04 9.13 -43.18
C PRO A 530 6.97 9.06 -42.07
N ILE A 531 5.77 9.57 -42.33
CA ILE A 531 4.65 9.55 -41.36
C ILE A 531 4.16 8.11 -41.15
N CYS A 532 4.04 7.34 -42.23
CA CYS A 532 3.70 5.91 -42.17
C CYS A 532 4.79 5.10 -41.45
N TRP A 533 6.06 5.39 -41.71
CA TRP A 533 7.19 4.74 -41.03
C TRP A 533 7.26 5.08 -39.54
N VAL A 534 7.07 6.35 -39.17
CA VAL A 534 7.00 6.78 -37.77
C VAL A 534 5.80 6.18 -37.06
N GLY A 535 4.64 6.10 -37.74
CA GLY A 535 3.45 5.42 -37.22
C GLY A 535 3.65 3.93 -36.99
N ALA A 536 4.28 3.23 -37.94
CA ALA A 536 4.63 1.82 -37.82
C ALA A 536 5.68 1.58 -36.72
N TYR A 537 6.67 2.46 -36.60
CA TYR A 537 7.68 2.39 -35.55
C TYR A 537 7.10 2.67 -34.16
N LEU A 538 6.25 3.70 -34.02
CA LEU A 538 5.52 3.98 -32.78
C LEU A 538 4.60 2.82 -32.41
N TYR A 539 3.90 2.22 -33.37
CA TYR A 539 3.10 1.02 -33.14
C TYR A 539 3.96 -0.15 -32.66
N TRP A 540 5.10 -0.42 -33.32
CA TRP A 540 6.03 -1.48 -32.92
C TRP A 540 6.65 -1.23 -31.52
N ALA A 541 6.97 0.02 -31.20
CA ALA A 541 7.47 0.42 -29.89
C ALA A 541 6.39 0.27 -28.80
N ILE A 542 5.16 0.70 -29.08
CA ILE A 542 4.01 0.52 -28.19
C ILE A 542 3.71 -0.97 -28.01
N GLU A 543 3.72 -1.78 -29.08
CA GLU A 543 3.57 -3.24 -29.00
C GLU A 543 4.68 -3.85 -28.15
N SER A 544 5.94 -3.46 -28.33
CA SER A 544 7.06 -4.00 -27.56
C SER A 544 6.98 -3.66 -26.07
N ILE A 545 6.58 -2.43 -25.74
CA ILE A 545 6.36 -1.99 -24.36
C ILE A 545 5.11 -2.67 -23.78
N LEU A 546 4.03 -2.79 -24.55
CA LEU A 546 2.80 -3.45 -24.13
C LEU A 546 3.04 -4.95 -23.93
N ASP A 547 3.81 -5.62 -24.78
CA ASP A 547 4.21 -7.03 -24.63
C ASP A 547 5.12 -7.22 -23.41
N LEU A 548 6.01 -6.26 -23.11
CA LEU A 548 6.84 -6.30 -21.92
C LEU A 548 5.98 -6.11 -20.65
N CYS A 549 5.08 -5.12 -20.67
CA CYS A 549 4.10 -4.91 -19.60
C CYS A 549 3.21 -6.16 -19.45
N LEU A 550 2.61 -6.66 -20.52
CA LEU A 550 1.78 -7.86 -20.50
C LEU A 550 2.60 -9.08 -20.09
N ARG A 551 3.87 -9.26 -20.43
CA ARG A 551 4.67 -10.38 -19.90
C ARG A 551 4.98 -10.24 -18.42
N VAL A 552 5.27 -9.03 -17.94
CA VAL A 552 5.51 -8.75 -16.52
C VAL A 552 4.22 -8.89 -15.70
N PHE A 553 3.05 -8.55 -16.26
CA PHE A 553 1.76 -8.55 -15.57
C PHE A 553 0.89 -9.80 -15.84
N SER A 554 0.86 -10.36 -17.05
CA SER A 554 0.06 -11.55 -17.43
C SER A 554 0.55 -12.83 -16.78
N ASP A 555 1.87 -13.03 -16.73
CA ASP A 555 2.44 -14.20 -16.02
C ASP A 555 2.15 -14.14 -14.52
N TYR A 556 1.87 -12.96 -13.97
CA TYR A 556 1.60 -12.74 -12.55
C TYR A 556 0.13 -12.90 -12.14
N TYR A 557 -0.82 -12.91 -13.08
CA TYR A 557 -2.26 -12.80 -12.78
C TYR A 557 -3.20 -13.67 -13.63
N ASP A 558 -2.72 -14.68 -14.37
CA ASP A 558 -3.59 -15.65 -15.05
C ASP A 558 -4.11 -16.73 -14.08
N TYR A 559 -5.28 -16.46 -13.50
CA TYR A 559 -5.95 -17.37 -12.57
C TYR A 559 -6.79 -18.45 -13.26
N GLU A 560 -6.93 -18.51 -14.59
CA GLU A 560 -7.88 -19.44 -15.25
C GLU A 560 -7.51 -20.90 -15.00
N ASN A 561 -6.23 -21.22 -15.19
CA ASN A 561 -5.69 -22.55 -14.94
C ASN A 561 -5.78 -22.94 -13.46
N PHE A 562 -5.52 -21.99 -12.56
CA PHE A 562 -5.62 -22.17 -11.12
C PHE A 562 -7.07 -22.43 -10.66
N ILE A 563 -8.02 -21.63 -11.16
CA ILE A 563 -9.47 -21.79 -10.88
C ILE A 563 -9.97 -23.13 -11.42
N TYR A 564 -9.55 -23.52 -12.63
CA TYR A 564 -9.92 -24.79 -13.22
C TYR A 564 -9.45 -25.98 -12.36
N ASP A 565 -8.17 -25.98 -11.98
CA ASP A 565 -7.58 -27.07 -11.20
C ASP A 565 -8.17 -27.12 -9.77
N LEU A 566 -8.43 -25.98 -9.12
CA LEU A 566 -9.15 -25.94 -7.83
C LEU A 566 -10.57 -26.50 -7.92
N ARG A 567 -11.28 -26.25 -9.03
CA ARG A 567 -12.60 -26.85 -9.28
C ARG A 567 -12.53 -28.37 -9.45
N GLN A 568 -11.45 -28.88 -10.06
CA GLN A 568 -11.23 -30.33 -10.17
C GLN A 568 -10.96 -30.97 -8.80
N VAL A 569 -10.12 -30.35 -7.96
CA VAL A 569 -9.90 -30.80 -6.57
C VAL A 569 -11.22 -30.86 -5.80
N ARG A 570 -12.06 -29.81 -5.92
CA ARG A 570 -13.39 -29.76 -5.31
C ARG A 570 -14.31 -30.90 -5.74
N LEU A 571 -14.27 -31.28 -7.03
CA LEU A 571 -15.09 -32.36 -7.61
C LEU A 571 -14.60 -33.76 -7.24
N LEU A 572 -13.31 -33.93 -6.98
CA LEU A 572 -12.75 -35.24 -6.64
C LEU A 572 -12.83 -35.55 -5.14
N GLY A 573 -12.78 -34.52 -4.29
CA GLY A 573 -13.14 -34.65 -2.87
C GLY A 573 -14.56 -35.20 -2.64
N THR A 574 -15.47 -35.02 -3.61
CA THR A 574 -16.81 -35.63 -3.59
C THR A 574 -16.83 -37.12 -3.96
N MET A 575 -15.96 -37.60 -4.85
CA MET A 575 -15.94 -39.01 -5.26
C MET A 575 -15.35 -39.93 -4.18
N GLN A 576 -14.37 -39.46 -3.39
CA GLN A 576 -13.82 -40.24 -2.27
C GLN A 576 -14.80 -40.42 -1.09
N LEU A 577 -15.87 -39.63 -1.02
CA LEU A 577 -16.94 -39.78 -0.03
C LEU A 577 -18.05 -40.75 -0.49
N GLU A 578 -18.22 -40.94 -1.80
CA GLU A 578 -19.20 -41.88 -2.36
C GLU A 578 -18.67 -43.32 -2.44
N ASP A 579 -17.34 -43.52 -2.54
CA ASP A 579 -16.71 -44.86 -2.52
C ASP A 579 -16.56 -45.46 -1.09
N LYS A 580 -17.04 -44.76 -0.06
CA LYS A 580 -17.09 -45.23 1.34
C LYS A 580 -18.52 -45.28 1.92
N GLY A 581 -19.54 -45.13 1.07
CA GLY A 581 -20.96 -45.20 1.43
C GLY A 581 -21.55 -46.58 1.21
#